data_AF-A0A2V8H0C9-F1
#
_entry.id   AF-A0A2V8H0C9-F1
#
_cell.length_a   1.000
_cell.length_b   1.000
_cell.length_c   1.000
_cell.angle_alpha   90.00
_cell.angle_beta   90.00
_cell.angle_gamma   90.00
#
_symmetry.space_group_name_H-M   'P 1'
#
loop_
_entity.id
_entity.type
_entity.pdbx_description
1 polymer ?
#
loop_
_entity_poly.entity_id
_entity_poly.type
_entity_poly.pdbx_seq_one_letter_code
_entity_poly.pdbx_strand_id
1 'polypeptide(L)'
;MRWPLIVLLIAGGTVAIFWTLHLVWHLHSVWRIRRAGPRPLLATRHRVWHDIHTDEANDLRYGPGGAAYVPAPPFHFVEELMTGSHPCVAIRDASKRLWRVKWGHEAKPEAFCVCFAAACGYFAEVTHYIASGRIDGVDTLTRARALVGEDGAFTDARFELEDRSVRMLFDEHSWAWHDNPFVGTRQLDGLKIVVMLLSNWDSKDRRDVSRGSNTAIFEYPISRFASEARYLITDWGGAMGKWGTTVVSRDRWDAAGFEAQTPFFVAGARDGVVDFGYQGQRSEIARGIPAEHVRWFYRKARRITEPALRTGLLASGATEEEAARFARAILARIDALGRVR
;
A
#
# COMPACT_ATOMS: atom_id res chain seq x y z
N MET A 1 30.53 33.08 23.73
CA MET A 1 30.45 31.77 23.04
C MET A 1 30.05 32.02 21.60
N ARG A 2 30.85 31.59 20.60
CA ARG A 2 30.61 31.95 19.20
C ARG A 2 29.38 31.20 18.66
N TRP A 3 28.34 31.94 18.26
CA TRP A 3 27.11 31.42 17.65
C TRP A 3 27.29 30.24 16.67
N PRO A 4 28.28 30.24 15.75
CA PRO A 4 28.53 29.08 14.86
C PRO A 4 28.90 27.78 15.58
N LEU A 5 29.58 27.84 16.73
CA LEU A 5 29.89 26.65 17.54
C LEU A 5 28.64 26.06 18.20
N ILE A 6 27.69 26.91 18.59
CA ILE A 6 26.40 26.49 19.16
C ILE A 6 25.55 25.81 18.09
N VAL A 7 25.48 26.38 16.88
CA VAL A 7 24.76 25.78 15.75
C VAL A 7 25.35 24.43 15.36
N LEU A 8 26.68 24.30 15.32
CA LEU A 8 27.35 23.03 15.04
C LEU A 8 27.08 21.96 16.12
N LEU A 9 27.08 22.34 17.40
CA LEU A 9 26.75 21.42 18.50
C LEU A 9 25.29 20.96 18.46
N ILE A 10 24.35 21.86 18.17
CA ILE A 10 22.92 21.52 18.00
C ILE A 10 22.72 20.60 16.79
N ALA A 11 23.36 20.90 15.66
CA ALA A 11 23.29 20.06 14.46
C ALA A 11 23.87 18.67 14.72
N GLY A 12 25.04 18.59 15.37
CA GLY A 12 25.67 17.33 15.77
C GLY A 12 24.82 16.52 16.74
N GLY A 13 24.23 17.16 17.75
CA GLY A 13 23.31 16.51 18.69
C GLY A 13 22.05 15.96 18.01
N THR A 14 21.46 16.72 17.08
CA THR A 14 20.27 16.29 16.32
C THR A 14 20.58 15.07 15.45
N VAL A 15 21.73 15.07 14.75
CA VAL A 15 22.18 13.93 13.95
C VAL A 15 22.42 12.70 14.83
N ALA A 16 23.08 12.87 15.98
CA ALA A 16 23.34 11.77 16.92
C ALA A 16 22.03 11.17 17.48
N ILE A 17 21.06 11.99 17.86
CA ILE A 17 19.74 11.52 18.32
C ILE A 17 19.03 10.74 17.21
N PHE A 18 19.02 11.27 15.99
CA PHE A 18 18.39 10.62 14.84
C PHE A 18 18.97 9.22 14.58
N TRP A 19 20.30 9.08 14.56
CA TRP A 19 20.97 7.80 14.36
C TRP A 19 20.77 6.85 15.55
N THR A 20 20.76 7.38 16.77
CA THR A 20 20.49 6.58 17.98
C THR A 20 19.07 6.00 17.94
N LEU A 21 18.06 6.80 17.61
CA LEU A 21 16.68 6.33 17.46
C LEU A 21 16.56 5.27 16.36
N HIS A 22 17.20 5.47 15.21
CA HIS A 22 17.24 4.48 14.14
C HIS A 22 17.88 3.16 14.59
N LEU A 23 19.00 3.23 15.33
CA LEU A 23 19.67 2.06 15.87
C LEU A 23 18.79 1.34 16.89
N VAL A 24 18.15 2.06 17.81
CA VAL A 24 17.23 1.49 18.80
C VAL A 24 16.07 0.77 18.11
N TRP A 25 15.42 1.40 17.14
CA TRP A 25 14.35 0.76 16.38
C TRP A 25 14.83 -0.46 15.60
N HIS A 26 16.01 -0.40 15.00
CA HIS A 26 16.59 -1.53 14.29
C HIS A 26 16.86 -2.72 15.22
N LEU A 27 17.56 -2.48 16.34
CA LEU A 27 17.86 -3.52 17.32
C LEU A 27 16.60 -4.12 17.94
N HIS A 28 15.61 -3.28 18.25
CA HIS A 28 14.32 -3.73 18.77
C HIS A 28 13.55 -4.57 17.74
N SER A 29 13.57 -4.19 16.45
CA SER A 29 12.96 -5.00 15.38
C SER A 29 13.64 -6.36 15.24
N VAL A 30 14.97 -6.40 15.26
CA VAL A 30 15.74 -7.66 15.23
C VAL A 30 15.40 -8.53 16.43
N TRP A 31 15.30 -7.94 17.62
CA TRP A 31 14.92 -8.66 18.83
C TRP A 31 13.49 -9.22 18.74
N ARG A 32 12.50 -8.42 18.29
CA ARG A 32 11.11 -8.88 18.11
C ARG A 32 11.02 -10.05 17.15
N ILE A 33 11.68 -9.97 15.99
CA ILE A 33 11.71 -11.04 14.99
C ILE A 33 12.33 -12.31 15.57
N ARG A 34 13.48 -12.19 16.25
CA ARG A 34 14.14 -13.35 16.88
C ARG A 34 13.28 -13.99 17.96
N ARG A 35 12.61 -13.18 18.77
CA ARG A 35 11.72 -13.64 19.84
C ARG A 35 10.47 -14.35 19.29
N ALA A 36 9.90 -13.86 18.19
CA ALA A 36 8.74 -14.47 17.54
C ALA A 36 9.06 -15.83 16.90
N GLY A 37 10.32 -16.09 16.56
CA GLY A 37 10.75 -17.37 16.01
C GLY A 37 10.42 -17.52 14.52
N PRO A 38 10.47 -18.75 13.97
CA PRO A 38 10.23 -19.01 12.56
C PRO A 38 8.79 -18.66 12.17
N ARG A 39 8.58 -18.30 10.90
CA ARG A 39 7.22 -18.06 10.37
C ARG A 39 6.44 -19.37 10.40
N PRO A 40 5.27 -19.42 11.06
CA PRO A 40 4.48 -20.65 11.17
C PRO A 40 3.66 -20.94 9.90
N LEU A 41 4.28 -20.87 8.71
CA LEU A 41 3.61 -21.08 7.42
C LEU A 41 3.13 -22.54 7.28
N LEU A 42 1.88 -22.70 6.86
CA LEU A 42 1.28 -23.98 6.47
C LEU A 42 1.31 -24.19 4.95
N ALA A 43 1.41 -23.10 4.21
CA ALA A 43 1.38 -23.13 2.75
C ALA A 43 2.61 -23.81 2.16
N THR A 44 2.37 -24.65 1.15
CA THR A 44 3.41 -25.27 0.34
C THR A 44 3.60 -24.56 -1.00
N ARG A 45 2.66 -23.70 -1.39
CA ARG A 45 2.72 -22.85 -2.57
C ARG A 45 2.87 -21.40 -2.15
N HIS A 46 3.82 -20.70 -2.76
CA HIS A 46 4.08 -19.29 -2.50
C HIS A 46 3.85 -18.50 -3.78
N ARG A 47 3.07 -17.43 -3.70
CA ARG A 47 2.85 -16.52 -4.83
C ARG A 47 2.89 -15.07 -4.39
N VAL A 48 3.49 -14.22 -5.23
CA VAL A 48 3.41 -12.76 -5.12
C VAL A 48 2.54 -12.16 -6.22
N TRP A 49 2.27 -12.93 -7.28
CA TRP A 49 1.65 -12.45 -8.50
C TRP A 49 0.90 -13.57 -9.25
N HIS A 50 -0.10 -13.20 -10.03
CA HIS A 50 -0.86 -14.08 -10.91
C HIS A 50 -1.17 -13.43 -12.27
N ASP A 51 -1.38 -14.26 -13.29
CA ASP A 51 -1.89 -13.76 -14.58
C ASP A 51 -3.30 -13.21 -14.42
N ILE A 52 -3.59 -12.16 -15.19
CA ILE A 52 -4.86 -11.44 -15.22
C ILE A 52 -5.25 -11.16 -16.67
N HIS A 53 -6.52 -11.37 -16.99
CA HIS A 53 -7.07 -11.10 -18.32
C HIS A 53 -7.17 -9.59 -18.56
N THR A 54 -7.18 -9.16 -19.82
CA THR A 54 -7.23 -7.73 -20.16
C THR A 54 -8.50 -7.04 -19.64
N ASP A 55 -9.63 -7.74 -19.65
CA ASP A 55 -10.91 -7.21 -19.16
C ASP A 55 -10.86 -6.98 -17.65
N GLU A 56 -10.35 -7.95 -16.90
CA GLU A 56 -10.13 -7.84 -15.45
C GLU A 56 -9.13 -6.72 -15.11
N ALA A 57 -8.07 -6.57 -15.92
CA ALA A 57 -7.09 -5.50 -15.75
C ALA A 57 -7.66 -4.09 -16.04
N ASN A 58 -8.82 -3.99 -16.69
CA ASN A 58 -9.48 -2.71 -17.00
C ASN A 58 -10.74 -2.46 -16.16
N ASP A 59 -11.05 -3.31 -15.18
CA ASP A 59 -12.12 -3.05 -14.22
C ASP A 59 -11.58 -2.64 -12.85
N LEU A 60 -11.15 -1.38 -12.74
CA LEU A 60 -10.62 -0.82 -11.47
C LEU A 60 -11.73 -0.30 -10.53
N ARG A 61 -13.02 -0.52 -10.84
CA ARG A 61 -14.15 -0.02 -10.02
C ARG A 61 -14.23 -0.68 -8.65
N TYR A 62 -13.94 -1.98 -8.62
CA TYR A 62 -14.25 -2.83 -7.47
C TYR A 62 -13.00 -3.40 -6.80
N GLY A 63 -11.87 -3.46 -7.50
CA GLY A 63 -10.63 -3.99 -6.96
C GLY A 63 -10.67 -5.48 -6.63
N PRO A 64 -9.83 -5.94 -5.69
CA PRO A 64 -9.83 -7.33 -5.22
C PRO A 64 -11.21 -7.76 -4.73
N GLY A 65 -11.62 -8.98 -5.07
CA GLY A 65 -12.96 -9.51 -4.74
C GLY A 65 -14.06 -9.12 -5.74
N GLY A 66 -13.87 -8.04 -6.51
CA GLY A 66 -14.81 -7.63 -7.57
C GLY A 66 -16.17 -7.15 -7.04
N ALA A 67 -17.12 -6.96 -7.95
CA ALA A 67 -18.43 -6.36 -7.65
C ALA A 67 -19.20 -7.10 -6.54
N ALA A 68 -19.02 -8.41 -6.41
CA ALA A 68 -19.66 -9.22 -5.38
C ALA A 68 -19.22 -8.83 -3.95
N TYR A 69 -18.05 -8.21 -3.80
CA TYR A 69 -17.48 -7.83 -2.51
C TYR A 69 -17.72 -6.38 -2.11
N VAL A 70 -18.44 -5.59 -2.91
CA VAL A 70 -18.83 -4.24 -2.53
C VAL A 70 -19.66 -4.26 -1.23
N PRO A 71 -19.27 -3.50 -0.17
CA PRO A 71 -20.03 -3.40 1.06
C PRO A 71 -21.43 -2.83 0.81
N ALA A 72 -22.45 -3.40 1.42
CA ALA A 72 -23.84 -2.96 1.27
C ALA A 72 -24.50 -2.69 2.63
N PRO A 73 -25.25 -1.59 2.79
CA PRO A 73 -25.99 -1.31 4.02
C PRO A 73 -27.17 -2.29 4.21
N PRO A 74 -27.69 -2.45 5.44
CA PRO A 74 -27.30 -1.73 6.65
C PRO A 74 -25.91 -2.13 7.15
N PHE A 75 -25.20 -1.16 7.73
CA PHE A 75 -23.92 -1.36 8.39
C PHE A 75 -24.15 -1.40 9.90
N HIS A 76 -23.81 -2.50 10.56
CA HIS A 76 -23.99 -2.66 12.00
C HIS A 76 -22.64 -2.54 12.71
N PHE A 77 -22.57 -1.68 13.72
CA PHE A 77 -21.39 -1.55 14.57
C PHE A 77 -21.07 -2.88 15.26
N VAL A 78 -19.78 -3.21 15.36
CA VAL A 78 -19.29 -4.38 16.10
C VAL A 78 -18.45 -3.92 17.28
N GLU A 79 -17.39 -3.15 17.03
CA GLU A 79 -16.50 -2.63 18.07
C GLU A 79 -15.66 -1.45 17.56
N GLU A 80 -15.17 -0.65 18.49
CA GLU A 80 -14.11 0.33 18.22
C GLU A 80 -12.73 -0.34 18.41
N LEU A 81 -11.87 -0.24 17.40
CA LEU A 81 -10.54 -0.84 17.42
C LEU A 81 -9.56 0.12 18.10
N MET A 82 -9.10 -0.28 19.28
CA MET A 82 -8.27 0.57 20.16
C MET A 82 -6.77 0.51 19.82
N THR A 83 -6.37 -0.33 18.89
CA THR A 83 -4.97 -0.49 18.45
C THR A 83 -4.68 0.28 17.15
N GLY A 84 -3.39 0.48 16.84
CA GLY A 84 -2.96 1.18 15.63
C GLY A 84 -3.00 2.72 15.75
N SER A 85 -2.39 3.40 14.78
CA SER A 85 -2.18 4.85 14.84
C SER A 85 -3.44 5.68 14.55
N HIS A 86 -4.34 5.16 13.71
CA HIS A 86 -5.55 5.86 13.27
C HIS A 86 -6.80 5.27 13.93
N PRO A 87 -7.82 6.09 14.27
CA PRO A 87 -9.10 5.60 14.74
C PRO A 87 -9.75 4.66 13.72
N CYS A 88 -10.36 3.59 14.22
CA CYS A 88 -10.87 2.52 13.38
C CYS A 88 -12.02 1.81 14.09
N VAL A 89 -13.00 1.34 13.34
CA VAL A 89 -14.10 0.51 13.86
C VAL A 89 -14.24 -0.76 13.04
N ALA A 90 -14.77 -1.80 13.66
CA ALA A 90 -15.26 -2.98 12.96
C ALA A 90 -16.78 -2.88 12.80
N ILE A 91 -17.28 -3.22 11.62
CA ILE A 91 -18.72 -3.26 11.31
C ILE A 91 -19.08 -4.54 10.55
N ARG A 92 -20.36 -4.90 10.53
CA ARG A 92 -20.90 -5.89 9.60
C ARG A 92 -21.80 -5.26 8.57
N ASP A 93 -21.66 -5.68 7.32
CA ASP A 93 -22.57 -5.28 6.25
C ASP A 93 -23.84 -6.16 6.20
N ALA A 94 -24.73 -5.90 5.25
CA ALA A 94 -25.96 -6.67 5.03
C ALA A 94 -25.69 -8.16 4.76
N SER A 95 -24.56 -8.48 4.13
CA SER A 95 -24.09 -9.85 3.85
C SER A 95 -23.35 -10.47 5.03
N LYS A 96 -23.37 -9.83 6.21
CA LYS A 96 -22.70 -10.24 7.44
C LYS A 96 -21.17 -10.32 7.34
N ARG A 97 -20.57 -9.74 6.31
CA ARG A 97 -19.11 -9.62 6.18
C ARG A 97 -18.59 -8.61 7.16
N LEU A 98 -17.45 -8.91 7.78
CA LEU A 98 -16.79 -8.04 8.74
C LEU A 98 -15.88 -7.09 7.98
N TRP A 99 -16.00 -5.80 8.25
CA TRP A 99 -15.19 -4.75 7.63
C TRP A 99 -14.50 -3.92 8.69
N ARG A 100 -13.23 -3.64 8.44
CA ARG A 100 -12.43 -2.67 9.16
C ARG A 100 -12.56 -1.31 8.49
N VAL A 101 -13.19 -0.36 9.17
CA VAL A 101 -13.46 0.97 8.65
C VAL A 101 -12.47 1.98 9.19
N LYS A 102 -11.82 2.70 8.29
CA LYS A 102 -10.92 3.82 8.60
C LYS A 102 -11.32 5.06 7.80
N TRP A 103 -10.90 6.23 8.27
CA TRP A 103 -11.21 7.51 7.65
C TRP A 103 -9.96 8.36 7.46
N GLY A 104 -10.13 9.42 6.69
CA GLY A 104 -9.13 10.46 6.53
C GLY A 104 -8.33 10.33 5.25
N HIS A 105 -7.18 11.01 5.22
CA HIS A 105 -6.37 11.23 4.03
C HIS A 105 -5.75 9.97 3.41
N GLU A 106 -5.82 8.81 4.09
CA GLU A 106 -5.35 7.52 3.56
C GLU A 106 -6.45 6.73 2.84
N ALA A 107 -7.73 7.11 2.98
CA ALA A 107 -8.84 6.31 2.47
C ALA A 107 -8.82 6.20 0.94
N LYS A 108 -8.63 7.33 0.25
CA LYS A 108 -8.57 7.42 -1.22
C LYS A 108 -7.34 6.72 -1.81
N PRO A 109 -6.09 7.01 -1.37
CA PRO A 109 -4.91 6.34 -1.94
C PRO A 109 -4.96 4.84 -1.71
N GLU A 110 -5.40 4.37 -0.54
CA GLU A 110 -5.53 2.93 -0.30
C GLU A 110 -6.51 2.26 -1.28
N ALA A 111 -7.73 2.80 -1.37
CA ALA A 111 -8.78 2.23 -2.22
C ALA A 111 -8.38 2.19 -3.70
N PHE A 112 -7.66 3.20 -4.21
CA PHE A 112 -7.20 3.16 -5.59
C PHE A 112 -6.01 2.24 -5.81
N CYS A 113 -5.02 2.27 -4.93
CA CYS A 113 -3.78 1.53 -5.12
C CYS A 113 -3.96 0.02 -5.03
N VAL A 114 -4.86 -0.49 -4.18
CA VAL A 114 -5.22 -1.92 -4.15
C VAL A 114 -5.87 -2.37 -5.46
N CYS A 115 -6.74 -1.53 -6.06
CA CYS A 115 -7.33 -1.78 -7.38
C CYS A 115 -6.28 -1.81 -8.49
N PHE A 116 -5.35 -0.85 -8.50
CA PHE A 116 -4.28 -0.81 -9.49
C PHE A 116 -3.29 -1.99 -9.36
N ALA A 117 -2.92 -2.36 -8.12
CA ALA A 117 -2.07 -3.51 -7.87
C ALA A 117 -2.72 -4.81 -8.36
N ALA A 118 -4.03 -4.99 -8.08
CA ALA A 118 -4.82 -6.11 -8.58
C ALA A 118 -4.92 -6.13 -10.12
N ALA A 119 -5.15 -4.98 -10.75
CA ALA A 119 -5.14 -4.85 -12.22
C ALA A 119 -3.79 -5.23 -12.86
N CYS A 120 -2.70 -5.12 -12.10
CA CYS A 120 -1.37 -5.57 -12.50
C CYS A 120 -1.11 -7.06 -12.18
N GLY A 121 -2.04 -7.77 -11.52
CA GLY A 121 -1.95 -9.17 -11.13
C GLY A 121 -1.31 -9.43 -9.76
N TYR A 122 -1.09 -8.38 -8.95
CA TYR A 122 -0.61 -8.53 -7.58
C TYR A 122 -1.76 -8.74 -6.62
N PHE A 123 -1.55 -9.61 -5.62
CA PHE A 123 -2.53 -9.78 -4.56
C PHE A 123 -2.59 -8.51 -3.70
N ALA A 124 -3.80 -8.05 -3.44
CA ALA A 124 -4.09 -6.92 -2.58
C ALA A 124 -5.35 -7.23 -1.74
N GLU A 125 -5.53 -6.50 -0.65
CA GLU A 125 -6.67 -6.66 0.23
C GLU A 125 -7.96 -6.17 -0.43
N VAL A 126 -9.08 -6.81 -0.10
CA VAL A 126 -10.41 -6.37 -0.54
C VAL A 126 -10.73 -5.08 0.20
N THR A 127 -10.61 -3.96 -0.52
CA THR A 127 -10.74 -2.63 0.05
C THR A 127 -11.61 -1.76 -0.84
N HIS A 128 -12.59 -1.09 -0.24
CA HIS A 128 -13.52 -0.21 -0.92
C HIS A 128 -13.56 1.17 -0.26
N TYR A 129 -13.69 2.20 -1.08
CA TYR A 129 -14.05 3.54 -0.62
C TYR A 129 -15.57 3.70 -0.60
N ILE A 130 -16.11 4.21 0.50
CA ILE A 130 -17.52 4.51 0.70
C ILE A 130 -17.63 6.01 1.00
N ALA A 131 -18.18 6.76 0.05
CA ALA A 131 -18.25 8.22 0.11
C ALA A 131 -19.06 8.71 1.31
N SER A 132 -20.15 8.02 1.64
CA SER A 132 -20.95 8.29 2.83
C SER A 132 -21.84 7.10 3.19
N GLY A 133 -22.31 7.09 4.43
CA GLY A 133 -23.23 6.07 4.91
C GLY A 133 -23.63 6.31 6.36
N ARG A 134 -24.29 5.30 6.94
CA ARG A 134 -24.70 5.27 8.34
C ARG A 134 -24.33 3.93 8.95
N ILE A 135 -23.76 3.95 10.14
CA ILE A 135 -23.49 2.76 10.95
C ILE A 135 -24.54 2.73 12.07
N ASP A 136 -25.37 1.68 12.06
CA ASP A 136 -26.39 1.44 13.05
C ASP A 136 -25.78 0.87 14.33
N GLY A 137 -26.33 1.26 15.48
CA GLY A 137 -25.93 0.72 16.78
C GLY A 137 -24.56 1.20 17.26
N VAL A 138 -24.05 2.31 16.72
CA VAL A 138 -22.88 2.98 17.27
C VAL A 138 -23.26 3.55 18.63
N ASP A 139 -22.70 2.99 19.69
CA ASP A 139 -22.73 3.59 21.01
C ASP A 139 -21.30 3.91 21.48
N THR A 140 -21.17 5.00 22.22
CA THR A 140 -19.99 5.32 23.04
C THR A 140 -18.62 5.23 22.31
N LEU A 141 -18.47 5.90 21.17
CA LEU A 141 -17.14 6.03 20.54
C LEU A 141 -16.19 6.92 21.35
N THR A 142 -14.91 6.54 21.32
CA THR A 142 -13.81 7.28 21.92
C THR A 142 -12.95 7.95 20.84
N ARG A 143 -12.05 7.21 20.20
CA ARG A 143 -11.11 7.68 19.18
C ARG A 143 -11.81 8.06 17.88
N ALA A 144 -12.86 7.32 17.50
CA ALA A 144 -13.62 7.51 16.26
C ALA A 144 -14.77 8.50 16.39
N ARG A 145 -15.00 9.09 17.57
CA ARG A 145 -16.11 10.03 17.85
C ARG A 145 -16.15 11.23 16.90
N ALA A 146 -14.99 11.73 16.50
CA ALA A 146 -14.91 12.87 15.57
C ALA A 146 -15.17 12.50 14.10
N LEU A 147 -15.26 11.20 13.79
CA LEU A 147 -15.34 10.67 12.42
C LEU A 147 -16.71 10.06 12.11
N VAL A 148 -17.48 9.74 13.15
CA VAL A 148 -18.82 9.17 13.06
C VAL A 148 -19.75 10.03 13.90
N GLY A 149 -20.79 10.58 13.27
CA GLY A 149 -21.81 11.40 13.94
C GLY A 149 -22.55 10.62 15.04
N GLU A 150 -23.19 11.34 15.96
CA GLU A 150 -23.99 10.72 17.04
C GLU A 150 -25.12 9.84 16.50
N ASP A 151 -25.58 10.12 15.28
CA ASP A 151 -26.59 9.34 14.57
C ASP A 151 -25.99 8.17 13.76
N GLY A 152 -24.67 7.97 13.81
CA GLY A 152 -23.93 6.96 13.06
C GLY A 152 -23.52 7.38 11.65
N ALA A 153 -23.81 8.61 11.22
CA ALA A 153 -23.43 9.08 9.88
C ALA A 153 -21.90 9.20 9.73
N PHE A 154 -21.39 8.88 8.54
CA PHE A 154 -19.98 9.06 8.19
C PHE A 154 -19.80 9.48 6.73
N THR A 155 -18.62 9.99 6.40
CA THR A 155 -18.18 10.31 5.04
C THR A 155 -16.74 9.86 4.81
N ASP A 156 -16.32 9.68 3.55
CA ASP A 156 -14.93 9.42 3.15
C ASP A 156 -14.26 8.25 3.89
N ALA A 157 -14.95 7.11 3.89
CA ALA A 157 -14.52 5.94 4.63
C ALA A 157 -13.91 4.88 3.73
N ARG A 158 -12.87 4.23 4.23
CA ARG A 158 -12.27 3.04 3.65
C ARG A 158 -12.73 1.80 4.41
N PHE A 159 -13.32 0.86 3.70
CA PHE A 159 -13.78 -0.43 4.20
C PHE A 159 -12.82 -1.51 3.70
N GLU A 160 -12.09 -2.14 4.62
CA GLU A 160 -11.16 -3.25 4.34
C GLU A 160 -11.75 -4.54 4.90
N LEU A 161 -11.84 -5.59 4.09
CA LEU A 161 -12.49 -6.85 4.49
C LEU A 161 -11.66 -7.57 5.54
N GLU A 162 -12.28 -7.91 6.67
CA GLU A 162 -11.69 -8.79 7.68
C GLU A 162 -12.21 -10.22 7.49
N ASP A 163 -11.59 -10.94 6.56
CA ASP A 163 -11.93 -12.35 6.31
C ASP A 163 -11.22 -13.27 7.31
N ARG A 164 -11.97 -13.70 8.33
CA ARG A 164 -11.48 -14.61 9.38
C ARG A 164 -11.23 -16.03 8.89
N SER A 165 -11.59 -16.37 7.65
CA SER A 165 -11.25 -17.66 7.05
C SER A 165 -9.82 -17.68 6.47
N VAL A 166 -9.24 -16.51 6.23
CA VAL A 166 -7.87 -16.34 5.74
C VAL A 166 -6.93 -16.18 6.92
N ARG A 167 -5.88 -17.00 6.96
CA ARG A 167 -4.84 -16.87 7.98
C ARG A 167 -3.84 -15.79 7.55
N MET A 168 -3.79 -14.70 8.29
CA MET A 168 -2.94 -13.55 7.98
C MET A 168 -1.70 -13.51 8.89
N LEU A 169 -0.52 -13.35 8.30
CA LEU A 169 0.74 -13.18 9.01
C LEU A 169 1.26 -11.75 8.77
N PHE A 170 1.16 -10.93 9.81
CA PHE A 170 1.63 -9.54 9.84
C PHE A 170 2.96 -9.42 10.61
N ASP A 171 3.52 -8.21 10.59
CA ASP A 171 4.60 -7.78 11.49
C ASP A 171 5.79 -8.75 11.55
N GLU A 172 6.08 -9.39 12.69
CA GLU A 172 7.24 -10.28 12.84
C GLU A 172 7.21 -11.47 11.88
N HIS A 173 6.01 -11.88 11.47
CA HIS A 173 5.77 -13.02 10.60
C HIS A 173 5.49 -12.64 9.15
N SER A 174 5.55 -11.35 8.79
CA SER A 174 5.43 -10.87 7.41
C SER A 174 6.70 -11.16 6.58
N TRP A 175 6.96 -10.42 5.50
CA TRP A 175 8.09 -10.64 4.59
C TRP A 175 8.94 -9.38 4.40
N ALA A 176 10.15 -9.52 3.84
CA ALA A 176 11.00 -8.37 3.55
C ALA A 176 11.42 -8.36 2.07
N TRP A 177 11.68 -7.17 1.52
CA TRP A 177 12.00 -6.99 0.10
C TRP A 177 13.19 -7.83 -0.38
N HIS A 178 14.13 -8.11 0.52
CA HIS A 178 15.37 -8.85 0.27
C HIS A 178 15.37 -10.26 0.91
N ASP A 179 14.29 -10.66 1.59
CA ASP A 179 14.15 -11.96 2.27
C ASP A 179 12.73 -12.50 2.03
N ASN A 180 12.57 -13.14 0.86
CA ASN A 180 11.36 -13.82 0.42
C ASN A 180 11.68 -14.81 -0.74
N PRO A 181 10.78 -15.75 -1.08
CA PRO A 181 11.02 -16.76 -2.13
C PRO A 181 11.15 -16.23 -3.57
N PHE A 182 10.91 -14.94 -3.80
CA PHE A 182 10.82 -14.35 -5.15
C PHE A 182 11.97 -13.39 -5.47
N VAL A 183 12.99 -13.30 -4.61
CA VAL A 183 14.19 -12.49 -4.86
C VAL A 183 14.81 -12.89 -6.20
N GLY A 184 15.10 -11.89 -7.04
CA GLY A 184 15.64 -12.09 -8.39
C GLY A 184 14.60 -12.38 -9.48
N THR A 185 13.31 -12.45 -9.14
CA THR A 185 12.25 -12.67 -10.14
C THR A 185 11.68 -11.37 -10.70
N ARG A 186 11.28 -11.41 -11.98
CA ARG A 186 10.53 -10.31 -12.62
C ARG A 186 9.21 -9.97 -11.91
N GLN A 187 8.59 -10.95 -11.25
CA GLN A 187 7.35 -10.75 -10.50
C GLN A 187 7.59 -9.89 -9.25
N LEU A 188 8.64 -10.15 -8.48
CA LEU A 188 8.96 -9.29 -7.33
C LEU A 188 9.39 -7.89 -7.79
N ASP A 189 10.22 -7.79 -8.83
CA ASP A 189 10.65 -6.49 -9.34
C ASP A 189 9.49 -5.69 -9.95
N GLY A 190 8.53 -6.36 -10.59
CA GLY A 190 7.30 -5.70 -11.02
C GLY A 190 6.49 -5.16 -9.84
N LEU A 191 6.45 -5.83 -8.68
CA LEU A 191 5.78 -5.30 -7.48
C LEU A 191 6.50 -4.04 -6.98
N LYS A 192 7.84 -4.05 -6.96
CA LYS A 192 8.62 -2.83 -6.64
C LYS A 192 8.28 -1.70 -7.61
N ILE A 193 8.15 -1.99 -8.91
CA ILE A 193 7.75 -0.99 -9.91
C ILE A 193 6.34 -0.46 -9.61
N VAL A 194 5.37 -1.29 -9.22
CA VAL A 194 4.02 -0.80 -8.83
C VAL A 194 4.10 0.16 -7.65
N VAL A 195 4.84 -0.20 -6.59
CA VAL A 195 5.05 0.65 -5.41
C VAL A 195 5.63 2.01 -5.80
N MET A 196 6.68 2.02 -6.63
CA MET A 196 7.32 3.26 -7.10
C MET A 196 6.43 4.05 -8.06
N LEU A 197 5.72 3.37 -8.96
CA LEU A 197 4.85 3.97 -9.98
C LEU A 197 3.68 4.72 -9.34
N LEU A 198 3.16 4.22 -8.22
CA LEU A 198 2.11 4.86 -7.43
C LEU A 198 2.67 5.84 -6.37
N SER A 199 3.96 6.13 -6.38
CA SER A 199 4.64 6.98 -5.38
C SER A 199 4.41 6.52 -3.94
N ASN A 200 4.19 5.23 -3.67
CA ASN A 200 4.03 4.76 -2.28
C ASN A 200 5.38 4.83 -1.57
N TRP A 201 5.61 5.90 -0.81
CA TRP A 201 6.88 6.15 -0.13
C TRP A 201 7.04 5.34 1.17
N ASP A 202 5.96 4.71 1.67
CA ASP A 202 5.98 3.95 2.92
C ASP A 202 6.27 2.47 2.70
N SER A 203 7.39 2.18 2.03
CA SER A 203 7.80 0.82 1.69
C SER A 203 8.39 0.00 2.86
N LYS A 204 7.97 0.28 4.11
CA LYS A 204 8.37 -0.47 5.32
C LYS A 204 8.07 -1.96 5.15
N ASP A 205 8.97 -2.81 5.62
CA ASP A 205 8.81 -4.26 5.54
C ASP A 205 9.00 -4.93 6.91
N ARG A 206 9.11 -6.26 6.97
CA ARG A 206 9.32 -6.99 8.24
C ARG A 206 10.46 -6.43 9.10
N ARG A 207 11.52 -5.88 8.49
CA ARG A 207 12.64 -5.27 9.24
C ARG A 207 12.22 -4.05 10.05
N ASP A 208 11.09 -3.44 9.73
CA ASP A 208 10.55 -2.25 10.36
C ASP A 208 9.48 -2.57 11.41
N VAL A 209 9.34 -3.82 11.86
CA VAL A 209 8.26 -4.27 12.76
C VAL A 209 8.06 -3.41 14.01
N SER A 210 9.12 -2.81 14.58
CA SER A 210 9.00 -1.85 15.70
C SER A 210 8.16 -0.61 15.38
N ARG A 211 8.02 -0.28 14.10
CA ARG A 211 7.27 0.85 13.54
C ARG A 211 6.08 0.39 12.69
N GLY A 212 5.76 -0.91 12.72
CA GLY A 212 4.77 -1.57 11.87
C GLY A 212 5.32 -1.94 10.48
N SER A 213 5.01 -3.16 10.04
CA SER A 213 5.31 -3.66 8.69
C SER A 213 4.17 -3.34 7.73
N ASN A 214 4.49 -2.95 6.49
CA ASN A 214 3.49 -2.70 5.43
C ASN A 214 3.42 -3.87 4.44
N THR A 215 3.90 -5.03 4.87
CA THR A 215 3.90 -6.28 4.12
C THR A 215 3.19 -7.33 4.96
N ALA A 216 2.50 -8.26 4.31
CA ALA A 216 1.89 -9.41 4.97
C ALA A 216 1.93 -10.65 4.09
N ILE A 217 1.68 -11.80 4.70
CA ILE A 217 1.45 -13.07 4.01
C ILE A 217 0.06 -13.56 4.36
N PHE A 218 -0.80 -13.77 3.38
CA PHE A 218 -2.14 -14.31 3.57
C PHE A 218 -2.16 -15.76 3.07
N GLU A 219 -2.50 -16.69 3.94
CA GLU A 219 -2.63 -18.10 3.62
C GLU A 219 -4.09 -18.44 3.30
N TYR A 220 -4.33 -18.78 2.03
CA TYR A 220 -5.62 -19.21 1.54
C TYR A 220 -5.69 -20.74 1.49
N PRO A 221 -6.73 -21.37 2.05
CA PRO A 221 -6.96 -22.79 1.83
C PRO A 221 -7.34 -23.01 0.35
N ILE A 222 -6.57 -23.85 -0.35
CA ILE A 222 -6.91 -24.28 -1.73
C ILE A 222 -7.68 -25.60 -1.70
N SER A 223 -7.36 -26.46 -0.73
CA SER A 223 -8.05 -27.72 -0.48
C SER A 223 -7.95 -28.09 1.00
N ARG A 224 -8.57 -29.20 1.40
CA ARG A 224 -8.47 -29.76 2.76
C ARG A 224 -7.02 -29.96 3.22
N PHE A 225 -6.07 -30.15 2.30
CA PHE A 225 -4.69 -30.52 2.61
C PHE A 225 -3.65 -29.55 2.01
N ALA A 226 -4.08 -28.43 1.42
CA ALA A 226 -3.17 -27.49 0.77
C ALA A 226 -3.61 -26.05 1.00
N SER A 227 -2.63 -25.20 1.30
CA SER A 227 -2.79 -23.75 1.34
C SER A 227 -1.75 -23.05 0.45
N GLU A 228 -2.11 -21.85 0.01
CA GLU A 228 -1.26 -20.95 -0.77
C GLU A 228 -0.97 -19.70 0.04
N ALA A 229 0.31 -19.40 0.24
CA ALA A 229 0.79 -18.17 0.83
C ALA A 229 0.89 -17.11 -0.27
N ARG A 230 0.07 -16.07 -0.13
CA ARG A 230 0.07 -14.89 -0.99
C ARG A 230 0.81 -13.76 -0.29
N TYR A 231 1.77 -13.16 -0.96
CA TYR A 231 2.63 -12.11 -0.42
C TYR A 231 2.13 -10.76 -0.93
N LEU A 232 1.77 -9.87 -0.01
CA LEU A 232 1.07 -8.62 -0.32
C LEU A 232 1.76 -7.41 0.31
N ILE A 233 1.45 -6.23 -0.22
CA ILE A 233 1.60 -4.93 0.44
C ILE A 233 0.24 -4.56 1.03
N THR A 234 0.22 -4.19 2.31
CA THR A 234 -1.01 -3.99 3.11
C THR A 234 -1.20 -2.55 3.58
N ASP A 235 -0.33 -1.65 3.13
CA ASP A 235 -0.48 -0.22 3.40
C ASP A 235 -0.06 0.58 2.17
N TRP A 236 -1.07 1.16 1.54
CA TRP A 236 -0.98 2.05 0.39
C TRP A 236 -1.40 3.48 0.75
N GLY A 237 -1.68 3.77 2.02
CA GLY A 237 -2.09 5.11 2.48
C GLY A 237 -1.04 6.20 2.26
N GLY A 238 0.24 5.82 2.15
CA GLY A 238 1.37 6.68 1.83
C GLY A 238 1.64 6.87 0.32
N ALA A 239 0.63 6.72 -0.54
CA ALA A 239 0.77 6.74 -1.99
C ALA A 239 0.09 7.94 -2.67
N MET A 240 0.21 8.01 -3.99
CA MET A 240 -0.48 8.97 -4.87
C MET A 240 -0.14 10.43 -4.57
N GLY A 241 1.07 10.70 -4.06
CA GLY A 241 1.59 12.05 -3.85
C GLY A 241 3.07 12.15 -4.21
N LYS A 242 3.82 12.91 -3.41
CA LYS A 242 5.26 13.09 -3.58
C LYS A 242 6.04 12.01 -2.85
N TRP A 243 7.03 11.43 -3.54
CA TRP A 243 8.09 10.66 -2.90
C TRP A 243 9.22 11.59 -2.44
N GLY A 244 10.08 11.14 -1.54
CA GLY A 244 11.18 11.97 -1.03
C GLY A 244 12.04 11.31 0.05
N THR A 245 13.20 11.90 0.33
CA THR A 245 14.14 11.44 1.36
C THR A 245 13.66 11.68 2.79
N THR A 246 12.88 12.74 3.04
CA THR A 246 12.45 13.14 4.39
C THR A 246 10.93 13.05 4.53
N VAL A 247 10.44 12.98 5.76
CA VAL A 247 8.99 12.96 6.02
C VAL A 247 8.30 14.23 5.48
N VAL A 248 8.98 15.37 5.53
CA VAL A 248 8.45 16.68 5.09
C VAL A 248 8.35 16.79 3.57
N SER A 249 9.21 16.09 2.82
CA SER A 249 9.17 16.12 1.35
C SER A 249 8.18 15.13 0.74
N ARG A 250 7.56 14.29 1.58
CA ARG A 250 6.60 13.26 1.18
C ARG A 250 5.18 13.75 1.32
N ASP A 251 4.32 13.24 0.46
CA ASP A 251 2.90 13.60 0.45
C ASP A 251 2.05 12.43 -0.02
N ARG A 252 0.74 12.56 0.14
CA ARG A 252 -0.24 11.53 -0.21
C ARG A 252 -1.47 12.17 -0.82
N TRP A 253 -2.02 11.52 -1.83
CA TRP A 253 -3.15 12.04 -2.60
C TRP A 253 -2.95 13.50 -3.06
N ASP A 254 -1.76 13.81 -3.60
CA ASP A 254 -1.37 15.13 -4.13
C ASP A 254 -1.15 15.01 -5.64
N ALA A 255 -2.19 15.28 -6.43
CA ALA A 255 -2.14 15.17 -7.89
C ALA A 255 -1.09 16.09 -8.52
N ALA A 256 -0.89 17.29 -7.96
CA ALA A 256 0.08 18.25 -8.47
C ALA A 256 1.51 17.79 -8.22
N GLY A 257 1.81 17.35 -7.00
CA GLY A 257 3.11 16.79 -6.66
C GLY A 257 3.41 15.50 -7.43
N PHE A 258 2.42 14.63 -7.61
CA PHE A 258 2.54 13.39 -8.36
C PHE A 258 2.87 13.65 -9.85
N GLU A 259 2.15 14.59 -10.49
CA GLU A 259 2.42 15.04 -11.85
C GLU A 259 3.82 15.67 -11.97
N ALA A 260 4.17 16.57 -11.05
CA ALA A 260 5.47 17.25 -11.06
C ALA A 260 6.67 16.29 -10.97
N GLN A 261 6.51 15.15 -10.27
CA GLN A 261 7.56 14.14 -10.15
C GLN A 261 7.58 13.10 -11.29
N THR A 262 6.53 13.06 -12.13
CA THR A 262 6.39 12.06 -13.20
C THR A 262 7.54 12.06 -14.21
N PRO A 263 8.09 13.21 -14.67
CA PRO A 263 9.25 13.23 -15.56
C PRO A 263 10.51 12.56 -14.97
N PHE A 264 10.60 12.44 -13.64
CA PHE A 264 11.75 11.88 -12.93
C PHE A 264 11.54 10.43 -12.49
N PHE A 265 10.42 9.80 -12.85
CA PHE A 265 10.12 8.43 -12.44
C PHE A 265 11.20 7.44 -12.93
N VAL A 266 11.52 7.47 -14.22
CA VAL A 266 12.67 6.76 -14.80
C VAL A 266 13.79 7.78 -14.99
N ALA A 267 14.85 7.65 -14.20
CA ALA A 267 16.01 8.55 -14.25
C ALA A 267 17.00 8.17 -15.37
N GLY A 268 17.02 6.89 -15.76
CA GLY A 268 17.87 6.41 -16.85
C GLY A 268 17.96 4.89 -16.88
N ALA A 269 18.87 4.38 -17.72
CA ALA A 269 19.27 2.99 -17.73
C ALA A 269 20.77 2.89 -18.02
N ARG A 270 21.48 2.01 -17.32
CA ARG A 270 22.91 1.75 -17.47
C ARG A 270 23.19 0.27 -17.28
N ASP A 271 24.03 -0.31 -18.13
CA ASP A 271 24.47 -1.70 -18.04
C ASP A 271 23.31 -2.71 -17.89
N GLY A 272 22.19 -2.45 -18.59
CA GLY A 272 21.00 -3.29 -18.56
C GLY A 272 20.14 -3.17 -17.28
N VAL A 273 20.45 -2.23 -16.39
CA VAL A 273 19.70 -1.92 -15.17
C VAL A 273 19.01 -0.56 -15.30
N VAL A 274 17.78 -0.45 -14.80
CA VAL A 274 17.01 0.80 -14.83
C VAL A 274 17.18 1.57 -13.53
N ASP A 275 17.48 2.85 -13.65
CA ASP A 275 17.55 3.79 -12.54
C ASP A 275 16.21 4.50 -12.39
N PHE A 276 15.63 4.44 -11.18
CA PHE A 276 14.39 5.14 -10.84
C PHE A 276 14.69 6.35 -9.95
N GLY A 277 13.95 7.45 -10.15
CA GLY A 277 14.07 8.64 -9.30
C GLY A 277 13.34 8.53 -7.94
N TYR A 278 12.68 7.40 -7.69
CA TYR A 278 11.89 7.14 -6.49
C TYR A 278 12.71 7.19 -5.20
N GLN A 279 12.11 7.74 -4.14
CA GLN A 279 12.70 7.79 -2.79
C GLN A 279 11.62 7.57 -1.71
N GLY A 280 11.87 6.64 -0.78
CA GLY A 280 10.91 6.32 0.29
C GLY A 280 11.59 5.83 1.56
N GLN A 281 10.84 5.15 2.43
CA GLN A 281 11.40 4.54 3.65
C GLN A 281 12.41 3.44 3.32
N ARG A 282 12.16 2.66 2.26
CA ARG A 282 13.10 1.67 1.70
C ARG A 282 13.46 2.02 0.26
N SER A 283 14.29 3.05 0.07
CA SER A 283 14.73 3.48 -1.27
C SER A 283 15.57 2.42 -2.00
N GLU A 284 16.07 1.40 -1.32
CA GLU A 284 16.79 0.30 -1.96
C GLU A 284 15.92 -0.54 -2.93
N ILE A 285 14.58 -0.46 -2.82
CA ILE A 285 13.69 -1.16 -3.77
C ILE A 285 13.82 -0.63 -5.20
N ALA A 286 14.33 0.59 -5.38
CA ALA A 286 14.54 1.21 -6.68
C ALA A 286 15.80 0.72 -7.41
N ARG A 287 16.63 -0.11 -6.75
CA ARG A 287 17.96 -0.47 -7.25
C ARG A 287 17.97 -1.87 -7.86
N GLY A 288 18.82 -2.05 -8.86
CA GLY A 288 19.15 -3.37 -9.39
C GLY A 288 18.02 -4.04 -10.15
N ILE A 289 17.07 -3.28 -10.71
CA ILE A 289 15.97 -3.81 -11.51
C ILE A 289 16.44 -3.92 -12.98
N PRO A 290 16.54 -5.13 -13.54
CA PRO A 290 16.95 -5.32 -14.93
C PRO A 290 15.93 -4.73 -15.92
N ALA A 291 16.41 -4.20 -17.04
CA ALA A 291 15.58 -3.69 -18.13
C ALA A 291 14.62 -4.77 -18.70
N GLU A 292 15.00 -6.04 -18.64
CA GLU A 292 14.11 -7.15 -18.99
C GLU A 292 12.91 -7.31 -18.04
N HIS A 293 13.09 -7.06 -16.74
CA HIS A 293 12.02 -7.11 -15.75
C HIS A 293 11.09 -5.91 -15.93
N VAL A 294 11.65 -4.72 -16.20
CA VAL A 294 10.87 -3.53 -16.57
C VAL A 294 10.03 -3.77 -17.82
N ARG A 295 10.61 -4.34 -18.89
CA ARG A 295 9.87 -4.68 -20.11
C ARG A 295 8.79 -5.73 -19.87
N TRP A 296 9.03 -6.69 -18.98
CA TRP A 296 8.00 -7.66 -18.57
C TRP A 296 6.82 -6.97 -17.89
N PHE A 297 7.08 -6.07 -16.94
CA PHE A 297 6.02 -5.33 -16.25
C PHE A 297 5.29 -4.37 -17.20
N TYR A 298 6.02 -3.64 -18.06
CA TYR A 298 5.45 -2.72 -19.06
C TYR A 298 4.43 -3.42 -19.95
N ARG A 299 4.72 -4.63 -20.46
CA ARG A 299 3.76 -5.40 -21.29
C ARG A 299 2.43 -5.67 -20.58
N LYS A 300 2.44 -5.76 -19.26
CA LYS A 300 1.24 -5.98 -18.46
C LYS A 300 0.51 -4.66 -18.17
N ALA A 301 1.24 -3.65 -17.70
CA ALA A 301 0.71 -2.35 -17.31
C ALA A 301 0.15 -1.55 -18.49
N ARG A 302 0.75 -1.63 -19.68
CA ARG A 302 0.28 -0.92 -20.90
C ARG A 302 -1.10 -1.35 -21.40
N ARG A 303 -1.69 -2.39 -20.82
CA ARG A 303 -3.05 -2.86 -21.14
C ARG A 303 -4.11 -2.06 -20.37
N ILE A 304 -3.73 -1.38 -19.30
CA ILE A 304 -4.61 -0.53 -18.50
C ILE A 304 -4.86 0.77 -19.28
N THR A 305 -6.12 1.11 -19.48
CA THR A 305 -6.54 2.26 -20.28
C THR A 305 -6.84 3.49 -19.42
N GLU A 306 -6.79 4.69 -20.02
CA GLU A 306 -7.16 5.93 -19.33
C GLU A 306 -8.59 5.89 -18.75
N PRO A 307 -9.63 5.43 -19.48
CA PRO A 307 -10.97 5.34 -18.92
C PRO A 307 -11.04 4.41 -17.71
N ALA A 308 -10.31 3.28 -17.72
CA ALA A 308 -10.24 2.37 -16.60
C ALA A 308 -9.60 3.02 -15.35
N LEU A 309 -8.49 3.75 -15.54
CA LEU A 309 -7.84 4.51 -14.47
C LEU A 309 -8.77 5.57 -13.88
N ARG A 310 -9.41 6.38 -14.73
CA ARG A 310 -10.35 7.42 -14.29
C ARG A 310 -11.51 6.83 -13.51
N THR A 311 -12.08 5.73 -14.01
CA THR A 311 -13.20 5.04 -13.36
C THR A 311 -12.79 4.53 -11.97
N GLY A 312 -11.62 3.90 -11.84
CA GLY A 312 -11.11 3.45 -10.54
C GLY A 312 -10.81 4.60 -9.56
N LEU A 313 -10.24 5.70 -10.06
CA LEU A 313 -9.96 6.90 -9.26
C LEU A 313 -11.26 7.53 -8.72
N LEU A 314 -12.28 7.69 -9.57
CA LEU A 314 -13.59 8.19 -9.16
C LEU A 314 -14.27 7.27 -8.14
N ALA A 315 -14.23 5.95 -8.37
CA ALA A 315 -14.73 4.97 -7.42
C ALA A 315 -13.98 5.00 -6.07
N SER A 316 -12.76 5.53 -6.05
CA SER A 316 -11.91 5.69 -4.85
C SER A 316 -12.03 7.09 -4.22
N GLY A 317 -12.98 7.92 -4.64
CA GLY A 317 -13.24 9.24 -4.06
C GLY A 317 -12.46 10.40 -4.68
N ALA A 318 -11.83 10.21 -5.84
CA ALA A 318 -11.27 11.31 -6.61
C ALA A 318 -12.36 12.25 -7.14
N THR A 319 -12.05 13.54 -7.23
CA THR A 319 -12.76 14.46 -8.11
C THR A 319 -12.44 14.16 -9.58
N GLU A 320 -13.23 14.68 -10.52
CA GLU A 320 -12.93 14.56 -11.96
C GLU A 320 -11.56 15.14 -12.33
N GLU A 321 -11.17 16.26 -11.72
CA GLU A 321 -9.86 16.87 -11.95
C GLU A 321 -8.74 15.96 -11.46
N GLU A 322 -8.81 15.49 -10.21
CA GLU A 322 -7.84 14.55 -9.63
C GLU A 322 -7.74 13.28 -10.49
N ALA A 323 -8.88 12.71 -10.88
CA ALA A 323 -8.95 11.50 -11.68
C ALA A 323 -8.23 11.68 -13.03
N ALA A 324 -8.48 12.80 -13.73
CA ALA A 324 -7.83 13.09 -15.00
C ALA A 324 -6.31 13.30 -14.84
N ARG A 325 -5.89 14.00 -13.79
CA ARG A 325 -4.47 14.30 -13.51
C ARG A 325 -3.68 13.04 -13.17
N PHE A 326 -4.18 12.24 -12.22
CA PHE A 326 -3.55 10.99 -11.85
C PHE A 326 -3.52 9.99 -13.02
N ALA A 327 -4.61 9.84 -13.78
CA ALA A 327 -4.64 8.92 -14.92
C ALA A 327 -3.58 9.27 -15.96
N ARG A 328 -3.47 10.54 -16.36
CA ARG A 328 -2.42 11.00 -17.29
C ARG A 328 -1.01 10.74 -16.76
N ALA A 329 -0.77 11.07 -15.48
CA ALA A 329 0.53 10.88 -14.87
C ALA A 329 0.92 9.39 -14.79
N ILE A 330 -0.01 8.51 -14.41
CA ILE A 330 0.19 7.07 -14.37
C ILE A 330 0.55 6.53 -15.76
N LEU A 331 -0.20 6.92 -16.80
CA LEU A 331 0.08 6.51 -18.18
C LEU A 331 1.45 7.01 -18.65
N ALA A 332 1.80 8.27 -18.38
CA ALA A 332 3.10 8.81 -18.72
C ALA A 332 4.26 8.06 -18.02
N ARG A 333 4.07 7.62 -16.76
CA ARG A 333 5.02 6.76 -16.05
C ARG A 333 5.13 5.38 -16.71
N ILE A 334 4.00 4.75 -17.09
CA ILE A 334 3.97 3.47 -17.81
C ILE A 334 4.71 3.60 -19.16
N ASP A 335 4.48 4.68 -19.91
CA ASP A 335 5.15 4.94 -21.19
C ASP A 335 6.66 5.18 -21.02
N ALA A 336 7.09 5.80 -19.92
CA ALA A 336 8.51 5.93 -19.59
C ALA A 336 9.19 4.56 -19.43
N LEU A 337 8.52 3.57 -18.83
CA LEU A 337 9.03 2.20 -18.73
C LEU A 337 9.21 1.55 -20.11
N GLY A 338 8.31 1.83 -21.05
CA GLY A 338 8.36 1.31 -22.42
C GLY A 338 9.52 1.87 -23.26
N ARG A 339 10.14 2.97 -22.82
CA ARG A 339 11.28 3.62 -23.50
C ARG A 339 12.64 3.14 -23.01
N VAL A 340 12.68 2.31 -21.97
CA VAL A 340 13.92 1.67 -21.48
C VAL A 340 14.43 0.70 -22.56
N ARG A 341 15.71 0.85 -22.92
CA ARG A 341 16.40 0.01 -23.90
C ARG A 341 17.10 -1.17 -23.24
#